data_AF-A0AAD4WM10-F1
#
_entry.id   AF-A0AAD4WM10-F1
#
_cell.length_a   1.000
_cell.length_b   1.000
_cell.length_c   1.000
_cell.angle_alpha   90.00
_cell.angle_beta   90.00
_cell.angle_gamma   90.00
#
_symmetry.space_group_name_H-M   'P 1'
#
loop_
_entity.id
_entity.type
_entity.pdbx_description
1 polymer ?
#
loop_
_entity_poly.entity_id
_entity_poly.type
_entity_poly.pdbx_seq_one_letter_code
_entity_poly.pdbx_strand_id
1 'polypeptide(L)'
;MITNTIRAQYGGPSQDTFIYSKPYTKRLDNLRMPTGYQPPKFMQFDGKGNPKQHVAHFIEMCNSAGTNDDYLVKQFVRSLRGTAFNWYIDLEPESIDSWEQMEIEFLNRFYSTGRSVSMLELTSTKQRKDEPVVDYINRWRSLSLNCKDRVSELSAVEMCIQGSLDK
;
A
#
# COMPACT_ATOMS: atom_id res chain seq x y z
N MET A 1 -17.42 67.36 -22.89
CA MET A 1 -16.28 66.57 -23.39
C MET A 1 -15.52 66.10 -22.15
N ILE A 2 -15.74 64.88 -21.62
CA ILE A 2 -15.09 63.59 -21.97
C ILE A 2 -13.55 63.76 -21.98
N THR A 3 -12.78 63.17 -21.06
CA THR A 3 -12.32 61.77 -21.15
C THR A 3 -11.92 61.13 -19.81
N ASN A 4 -12.10 59.80 -19.80
CA ASN A 4 -11.95 58.85 -18.72
C ASN A 4 -10.48 58.44 -18.47
N THR A 5 -10.10 58.27 -17.20
CA THR A 5 -8.89 57.52 -16.82
C THR A 5 -9.29 56.11 -16.40
N ILE A 6 -8.75 55.13 -17.13
CA ILE A 6 -9.00 53.70 -17.00
C ILE A 6 -8.40 53.18 -15.68
N ARG A 7 -9.26 52.72 -14.75
CA ARG A 7 -8.87 51.75 -13.71
C ARG A 7 -9.49 50.41 -14.08
N ALA A 8 -8.75 49.64 -14.87
CA ALA A 8 -9.06 48.25 -15.09
C ALA A 8 -8.67 47.45 -13.84
N GLN A 9 -9.65 47.15 -12.99
CA GLN A 9 -9.55 46.05 -12.05
C GLN A 9 -9.93 44.78 -12.83
N TYR A 10 -8.95 44.11 -13.42
CA TYR A 10 -9.11 42.73 -13.85
C TYR A 10 -8.71 41.82 -12.70
N GLY A 11 -9.63 40.91 -12.38
CA GLY A 11 -9.64 40.08 -11.18
C GLY A 11 -8.32 39.36 -10.94
N GLY A 12 -7.91 39.32 -9.68
CA GLY A 12 -6.93 38.34 -9.24
C GLY A 12 -7.43 36.93 -9.58
N PRO A 13 -6.53 35.98 -9.88
CA PRO A 13 -6.95 34.62 -10.13
C PRO A 13 -7.67 34.11 -8.88
N SER A 14 -8.94 33.75 -9.07
CA SER A 14 -9.72 32.94 -8.14
C SER A 14 -8.90 31.70 -7.84
N GLN A 15 -8.28 31.66 -6.66
CA GLN A 15 -7.73 30.43 -6.13
C GLN A 15 -8.91 29.52 -5.81
N ASP A 16 -9.37 28.77 -6.81
CA ASP A 16 -10.11 27.54 -6.58
C ASP A 16 -9.17 26.63 -5.78
N THR A 17 -9.26 26.73 -4.46
CA THR A 17 -8.54 25.87 -3.54
C THR A 17 -9.31 24.55 -3.53
N PHE A 18 -9.08 23.72 -4.55
CA PHE A 18 -9.64 22.39 -4.57
C PHE A 18 -9.21 21.65 -3.30
N ILE A 19 -10.19 21.18 -2.52
CA ILE A 19 -9.95 20.40 -1.29
C ILE A 19 -9.15 19.13 -1.59
N TYR A 20 -9.24 18.63 -2.83
CA TYR A 20 -8.52 17.46 -3.30
C TYR A 20 -7.76 17.80 -4.59
N SER A 21 -6.46 17.53 -4.58
CA SER A 21 -5.60 17.57 -5.76
C SER A 21 -5.06 16.17 -6.03
N LYS A 22 -4.98 15.79 -7.31
CA LYS A 22 -4.48 14.46 -7.68
C LYS A 22 -2.97 14.40 -7.41
N PRO A 23 -2.48 13.32 -6.78
CA PRO A 23 -1.05 13.20 -6.50
C PRO A 23 -0.23 12.86 -7.75
N TYR A 24 -0.87 12.39 -8.83
CA TYR A 24 -0.19 12.10 -10.07
C TYR A 24 -0.19 13.28 -11.05
N THR A 25 0.79 13.29 -11.96
CA THR A 25 0.99 14.38 -12.93
C THR A 25 -0.21 14.59 -13.87
N LYS A 26 -0.31 15.80 -14.43
CA LYS A 26 -1.29 16.11 -15.48
C LYS A 26 -1.20 15.20 -16.70
N ARG A 27 0.00 14.70 -17.04
CA ARG A 27 0.21 13.73 -18.12
C ARG A 27 -0.63 12.48 -17.87
N LEU A 28 -0.50 11.92 -16.67
CA LEU A 28 -1.30 10.78 -16.23
C LEU A 28 -2.78 11.15 -16.13
N ASP A 29 -3.14 12.35 -15.65
CA ASP A 29 -4.54 12.73 -15.54
C ASP A 29 -5.26 12.82 -16.90
N ASN A 30 -4.55 13.28 -17.92
CA ASN A 30 -5.08 13.42 -19.28
C ASN A 30 -5.18 12.10 -20.06
N LEU A 31 -4.62 10.99 -19.54
CA LEU A 31 -4.78 9.68 -20.16
C LEU A 31 -6.24 9.23 -20.16
N ARG A 32 -6.73 8.87 -21.34
CA ARG A 32 -8.08 8.34 -21.53
C ARG A 32 -8.05 6.83 -21.37
N MET A 33 -8.98 6.27 -20.60
CA MET A 33 -9.14 4.82 -20.53
C MET A 33 -9.47 4.26 -21.91
N PRO A 34 -9.02 3.03 -22.24
CA PRO A 34 -9.38 2.38 -23.49
C PRO A 34 -10.89 2.28 -23.69
N THR A 35 -11.33 2.37 -24.95
CA THR A 35 -12.74 2.23 -25.30
C THR A 35 -13.27 0.87 -24.84
N GLY A 36 -14.40 0.87 -24.13
CA GLY A 36 -15.01 -0.35 -23.59
C GLY A 36 -14.41 -0.84 -22.27
N TYR A 37 -13.46 -0.11 -21.67
CA TYR A 37 -12.92 -0.45 -20.35
C TYR A 37 -14.03 -0.50 -19.29
N GLN A 38 -14.18 -1.67 -18.69
CA GLN A 38 -15.01 -1.87 -17.51
C GLN A 38 -14.08 -2.01 -16.31
N PRO A 39 -14.18 -1.12 -15.31
CA PRO A 39 -13.33 -1.25 -14.16
C PRO A 39 -13.55 -2.53 -13.37
N PRO A 40 -12.49 -3.23 -12.96
CA PRO A 40 -12.63 -4.36 -12.07
C PRO A 40 -13.08 -3.88 -10.68
N LYS A 41 -13.73 -4.79 -9.96
CA LYS A 41 -14.01 -4.61 -8.54
C LYS A 41 -12.75 -4.95 -7.74
N PHE A 42 -12.01 -3.94 -7.32
CA PHE A 42 -10.81 -4.12 -6.53
C PHE A 42 -11.12 -4.60 -5.11
N MET A 43 -10.28 -5.49 -4.59
CA MET A 43 -10.16 -5.67 -3.15
C MET A 43 -9.59 -4.38 -2.56
N GLN A 44 -10.24 -3.85 -1.53
CA GLN A 44 -9.81 -2.59 -0.92
C GLN A 44 -8.86 -2.83 0.25
N PHE A 45 -7.73 -2.12 0.25
CA PHE A 45 -6.75 -2.10 1.33
C PHE A 45 -7.01 -0.92 2.26
N ASP A 46 -7.15 -1.18 3.55
CA ASP A 46 -7.39 -0.16 4.58
C ASP A 46 -6.13 0.28 5.35
N GLY A 47 -4.96 -0.18 4.92
CA GLY A 47 -3.70 0.03 5.63
C GLY A 47 -3.27 -1.16 6.49
N LYS A 48 -4.06 -2.24 6.56
CA LYS A 48 -3.75 -3.46 7.33
C LYS A 48 -3.53 -4.66 6.41
N GLY A 49 -2.64 -5.57 6.83
CA GLY A 49 -2.30 -6.78 6.08
C GLY A 49 -0.97 -6.64 5.34
N ASN A 50 -0.73 -7.47 4.32
CA ASN A 50 0.51 -7.48 3.54
C ASN A 50 0.41 -6.53 2.32
N PRO A 51 1.14 -5.40 2.30
CA PRO A 51 1.09 -4.45 1.19
C PRO A 51 1.61 -5.01 -0.14
N LYS A 52 2.61 -5.90 -0.10
CA LYS A 52 3.13 -6.55 -1.32
C LYS A 52 2.11 -7.47 -1.95
N GLN A 53 1.39 -8.23 -1.11
CA GLN A 53 0.28 -9.06 -1.58
C GLN A 53 -0.83 -8.19 -2.21
N HIS A 54 -1.16 -7.05 -1.59
CA HIS A 54 -2.13 -6.10 -2.16
C HIS A 54 -1.69 -5.60 -3.54
N VAL A 55 -0.44 -5.15 -3.67
CA VAL A 55 0.14 -4.69 -4.95
C VAL A 55 0.07 -5.78 -6.02
N ALA A 56 0.49 -7.01 -5.69
CA ALA A 56 0.46 -8.13 -6.63
C ALA A 56 -0.97 -8.45 -7.12
N HIS A 57 -1.96 -8.48 -6.22
CA HIS A 57 -3.36 -8.68 -6.59
C HIS A 57 -3.91 -7.52 -7.44
N PHE A 58 -3.55 -6.28 -7.10
CA PHE A 58 -3.95 -5.12 -7.87
C PHE A 58 -3.42 -5.16 -9.31
N ILE A 59 -2.13 -5.49 -9.49
CA ILE A 59 -1.49 -5.64 -10.80
C ILE A 59 -2.20 -6.73 -11.60
N GLU A 60 -2.39 -7.92 -11.01
CA GLU A 60 -3.02 -9.06 -11.71
C GLU A 60 -4.45 -8.72 -12.18
N MET A 61 -5.24 -8.05 -11.33
CA MET A 61 -6.58 -7.58 -11.69
C MET A 61 -6.56 -6.58 -12.85
N CYS A 62 -5.53 -5.74 -12.95
CA CYS A 62 -5.35 -4.81 -14.06
C CYS A 62 -4.77 -5.47 -15.31
N ASN A 63 -3.93 -6.50 -15.16
CA ASN A 63 -3.18 -7.12 -16.25
C ASN A 63 -4.03 -8.07 -17.12
N SER A 64 -5.20 -8.47 -16.61
CA SER A 64 -6.24 -9.14 -17.42
C SER A 64 -6.67 -8.35 -18.67
N ALA A 65 -6.31 -7.06 -18.78
CA ALA A 65 -6.60 -6.18 -19.91
C ALA A 65 -5.36 -5.65 -20.68
N GLY A 66 -4.14 -6.14 -20.43
CA GLY A 66 -2.93 -5.67 -21.12
C GLY A 66 -2.59 -4.19 -20.84
N THR A 67 -2.77 -3.79 -19.58
CA THR A 67 -2.81 -2.40 -19.14
C THR A 67 -1.40 -1.78 -19.04
N ASN A 68 -1.16 -0.66 -19.72
CA ASN A 68 0.04 0.18 -19.54
C ASN A 68 0.18 0.63 -18.07
N ASP A 69 1.40 0.59 -17.52
CA ASP A 69 1.78 1.03 -16.17
C ASP A 69 1.17 2.38 -15.76
N ASP A 70 1.06 3.33 -16.70
CA ASP A 70 0.44 4.63 -16.43
C ASP A 70 -1.03 4.52 -15.97
N TYR A 71 -1.78 3.55 -16.49
CA TYR A 71 -3.16 3.30 -16.05
C TYR A 71 -3.20 2.69 -14.65
N LEU A 72 -2.17 1.95 -14.23
CA LEU A 72 -2.07 1.43 -12.86
C LEU A 72 -2.12 2.59 -11.86
N VAL A 73 -1.37 3.66 -12.11
CA VAL A 73 -1.37 4.86 -11.26
C VAL A 73 -2.77 5.47 -11.12
N LYS A 74 -3.49 5.64 -12.24
CA LYS A 74 -4.86 6.19 -12.23
C LYS A 74 -5.87 5.32 -11.50
N GLN A 75 -5.71 4.00 -11.57
CA GLN A 75 -6.66 3.06 -10.98
C GLN A 75 -6.37 2.77 -9.50
N PHE A 76 -5.11 2.94 -9.05
CA PHE A 76 -4.66 2.48 -7.74
C PHE A 76 -5.50 3.00 -6.57
N VAL A 77 -5.89 4.27 -6.62
CA VAL A 77 -6.73 4.92 -5.59
C VAL A 77 -8.03 4.15 -5.30
N ARG A 78 -8.57 3.44 -6.29
CA ARG A 78 -9.82 2.67 -6.18
C ARG A 78 -9.65 1.38 -5.38
N SER A 79 -8.41 0.95 -5.20
CA SER A 79 -8.03 -0.18 -4.37
C SER A 79 -7.77 0.22 -2.91
N LEU A 80 -7.92 1.50 -2.56
CA LEU A 80 -7.63 2.02 -1.22
C LEU A 80 -8.92 2.44 -0.49
N ARG A 81 -8.92 2.31 0.84
CA ARG A 81 -9.95 2.84 1.74
C ARG A 81 -9.34 3.25 3.07
N GLY A 82 -10.11 3.96 3.91
CA GLY A 82 -9.70 4.29 5.28
C GLY A 82 -8.31 4.95 5.35
N THR A 83 -7.44 4.45 6.23
CA THR A 83 -6.09 4.99 6.44
C THR A 83 -5.24 5.01 5.16
N ALA A 84 -5.40 4.01 4.29
CA ALA A 84 -4.67 3.98 3.02
C ALA A 84 -5.15 5.05 2.05
N PHE A 85 -6.45 5.32 2.00
CA PHE A 85 -7.00 6.40 1.18
C PHE A 85 -6.61 7.78 1.73
N ASN A 86 -6.62 7.96 3.05
CA ASN A 86 -6.18 9.21 3.68
C ASN A 86 -4.71 9.53 3.33
N TRP A 87 -3.83 8.54 3.42
CA TRP A 87 -2.44 8.71 2.98
C TRP A 87 -2.33 9.14 1.51
N TYR A 88 -3.13 8.53 0.63
CA TYR A 88 -3.08 8.82 -0.79
C TYR A 88 -3.47 10.27 -1.11
N ILE A 89 -4.47 10.83 -0.42
CA ILE A 89 -4.89 12.22 -0.62
C ILE A 89 -3.96 13.23 0.06
N ASP A 90 -3.13 12.79 1.01
CA ASP A 90 -2.11 13.60 1.68
C ASP A 90 -0.77 13.64 0.89
N LEU A 91 -0.64 12.86 -0.18
CA LEU A 91 0.51 12.92 -1.08
C LEU A 91 0.62 14.31 -1.74
N GLU A 92 1.85 14.76 -1.97
CA GLU A 92 2.09 16.03 -2.64
C GLU A 92 1.48 16.02 -4.06
N PRO A 93 0.74 17.08 -4.47
CA PRO A 93 0.16 17.14 -5.81
C PRO A 93 1.21 17.00 -6.91
N GLU A 94 0.87 16.26 -7.97
CA GLU A 94 1.74 16.01 -9.13
C GLU A 94 3.10 15.35 -8.79
N SER A 95 3.28 14.77 -7.59
CA SER A 95 4.51 14.09 -7.16
C SER A 95 4.73 12.70 -7.79
N ILE A 96 3.67 12.08 -8.33
CA ILE A 96 3.75 10.75 -8.92
C ILE A 96 3.62 10.82 -10.45
N ASP A 97 4.65 10.40 -11.18
CA ASP A 97 4.64 10.33 -12.65
C ASP A 97 4.74 8.90 -13.20
N SER A 98 4.94 7.88 -12.35
CA SER A 98 5.02 6.48 -12.80
C SER A 98 4.43 5.49 -11.80
N TRP A 99 4.14 4.27 -12.27
CA TRP A 99 3.73 3.17 -11.40
C TRP A 99 4.81 2.82 -10.36
N GLU A 100 6.07 2.78 -10.79
CA GLU A 100 7.21 2.52 -9.91
C GLU A 100 7.24 3.49 -8.71
N GLN A 101 7.03 4.79 -8.97
CA GLN A 101 6.97 5.79 -7.90
C GLN A 101 5.79 5.56 -6.95
N MET A 102 4.60 5.29 -7.49
CA MET A 102 3.42 4.96 -6.66
C MET A 102 3.67 3.73 -5.78
N GLU A 103 4.25 2.68 -6.35
CA GLU A 103 4.56 1.44 -5.64
C GLU A 103 5.58 1.67 -4.53
N ILE A 104 6.66 2.41 -4.81
CA ILE A 104 7.68 2.77 -3.82
C ILE A 104 7.07 3.56 -2.67
N GLU A 105 6.29 4.61 -2.96
CA GLU A 105 5.66 5.44 -1.93
C GLU A 105 4.66 4.64 -1.08
N PHE A 106 3.84 3.82 -1.73
CA PHE A 106 2.87 2.96 -1.05
C PHE A 106 3.57 1.94 -0.14
N LEU A 107 4.61 1.29 -0.63
CA LEU A 107 5.39 0.36 0.16
C LEU A 107 6.12 1.10 1.28
N ASN A 108 6.79 2.22 1.05
CA ASN A 108 7.45 2.98 2.12
C ASN A 108 6.50 3.34 3.26
N ARG A 109 5.22 3.64 2.95
CA ARG A 109 4.21 3.96 3.95
C ARG A 109 3.66 2.73 4.69
N PHE A 110 3.22 1.72 3.94
CA PHE A 110 2.42 0.61 4.48
C PHE A 110 3.22 -0.66 4.66
N TYR A 111 4.35 -0.78 3.98
CA TYR A 111 5.41 -1.69 4.34
C TYR A 111 6.11 -1.12 5.59
N SER A 112 5.41 -1.23 6.72
CA SER A 112 6.12 -1.68 7.90
C SER A 112 6.85 -2.92 7.42
N THR A 113 8.18 -2.97 7.53
CA THR A 113 8.92 -4.23 7.44
C THR A 113 8.20 -5.17 8.39
N GLY A 114 7.24 -5.95 7.88
CA GLY A 114 6.31 -6.72 8.70
C GLY A 114 7.24 -7.54 9.57
N ARG A 115 7.30 -7.17 10.86
CA ARG A 115 8.50 -7.29 11.71
C ARG A 115 9.31 -8.49 11.25
N SER A 116 10.38 -8.27 10.48
CA SER A 116 11.06 -9.40 9.88
C SER A 116 11.65 -10.19 11.02
N VAL A 117 11.08 -11.36 11.29
CA VAL A 117 11.47 -12.16 12.45
C VAL A 117 12.84 -12.69 12.12
N SER A 118 13.85 -12.25 12.85
CA SER A 118 15.19 -12.85 12.71
C SER A 118 15.14 -14.30 13.15
N MET A 119 16.03 -15.16 12.65
CA MET A 119 16.16 -16.52 13.17
C MET A 119 16.34 -16.56 14.69
N LEU A 120 17.05 -15.58 15.26
CA LEU A 120 17.24 -15.43 16.70
C LEU A 120 15.94 -15.12 17.45
N GLU A 121 15.08 -14.25 16.89
CA GLU A 121 13.77 -13.96 17.47
C GLU A 121 12.83 -15.16 17.37
N LEU A 122 12.87 -15.89 16.25
CA LEU A 122 12.04 -17.09 16.06
C LEU A 122 12.43 -18.20 17.05
N THR A 123 13.73 -18.45 17.21
CA THR A 123 14.28 -19.47 18.13
C THR A 123 14.12 -19.12 19.60
N SER A 124 14.09 -17.82 19.94
CA SER A 124 13.85 -17.36 21.31
C SER A 124 12.37 -17.27 21.70
N THR A 125 11.46 -17.58 20.77
CA THR A 125 10.02 -17.55 21.03
C THR A 125 9.62 -18.73 21.93
N LYS A 126 9.27 -18.45 23.18
CA LYS A 126 8.81 -19.47 24.15
C LYS A 126 7.31 -19.44 24.37
N GLN A 127 6.77 -20.56 24.83
CA GLN A 127 5.41 -20.63 25.36
C GLN A 127 5.31 -19.76 26.61
N ARG A 128 4.30 -18.90 26.69
CA ARG A 128 4.11 -18.01 27.85
C ARG A 128 3.52 -18.79 29.02
N LYS A 129 3.70 -18.25 30.22
CA LYS A 129 2.99 -18.73 31.41
C LYS A 129 1.48 -18.65 31.15
N ASP A 130 0.79 -19.76 31.36
CA ASP A 130 -0.66 -19.92 31.15
C ASP A 130 -1.16 -19.90 29.69
N GLU A 131 -0.27 -19.87 28.69
CA GLU A 131 -0.66 -20.00 27.27
C GLU A 131 -0.92 -21.48 26.91
N PRO A 132 -2.07 -21.84 26.32
CA PRO A 132 -2.29 -23.19 25.78
C PRO A 132 -1.26 -23.54 24.71
N VAL A 133 -0.82 -24.80 24.64
CA VAL A 133 0.19 -25.25 23.66
C VAL A 133 -0.24 -24.97 22.22
N VAL A 134 -1.53 -25.13 21.91
CA VAL A 134 -2.07 -24.87 20.57
C VAL A 134 -1.94 -23.39 20.17
N ASP A 135 -2.15 -22.48 21.12
CA ASP A 135 -2.06 -21.04 20.88
C ASP A 135 -0.60 -20.62 20.68
N TYR A 136 0.31 -21.22 21.45
CA TYR A 136 1.75 -21.07 21.24
C TYR A 136 2.17 -21.55 19.84
N ILE A 137 1.74 -22.74 19.40
CA ILE A 137 2.07 -23.29 18.07
C ILE A 137 1.56 -22.34 16.97
N ASN A 138 0.33 -21.85 17.08
CA ASN A 138 -0.25 -20.92 16.11
C ASN A 138 0.53 -19.60 16.05
N ARG A 139 0.91 -19.07 17.21
CA ARG A 139 1.73 -17.86 17.31
C ARG A 139 3.12 -18.06 16.73
N TRP A 140 3.79 -19.16 17.05
CA TRP A 140 5.10 -19.50 16.52
C TRP A 140 5.07 -19.69 15.00
N ARG A 141 4.07 -20.40 14.47
CA ARG A 141 3.85 -20.58 13.03
C ARG A 141 3.60 -19.26 12.31
N SER A 142 2.83 -18.36 12.92
CA SER A 142 2.64 -17.01 12.37
C SER A 142 3.94 -16.21 12.34
N LEU A 143 4.83 -16.38 13.32
CA LEU A 143 6.14 -15.73 13.34
C LEU A 143 7.10 -16.34 12.31
N SER A 144 7.09 -17.67 12.13
CA SER A 144 7.95 -18.36 11.17
C SER A 144 7.65 -17.95 9.73
N LEU A 145 6.39 -17.65 9.40
CA LEU A 145 5.98 -17.12 8.08
C LEU A 145 6.55 -15.72 7.79
N ASN A 146 6.95 -14.98 8.84
CA ASN A 146 7.56 -13.66 8.72
C ASN A 146 9.09 -13.71 8.88
N CYS A 147 9.67 -14.92 8.99
CA CYS A 147 11.12 -15.10 9.03
C CYS A 147 11.71 -15.00 7.62
N LYS A 148 12.78 -14.20 7.47
CA LYS A 148 13.46 -14.02 6.17
C LYS A 148 14.28 -15.25 5.76
N ASP A 149 14.73 -16.01 6.75
CA ASP A 149 15.57 -17.18 6.54
C ASP A 149 14.70 -18.40 6.23
N ARG A 150 15.18 -19.28 5.33
CA ARG A 150 14.49 -20.54 5.05
C ARG A 150 14.61 -21.47 6.27
N VAL A 151 13.49 -21.78 6.90
CA VAL A 151 13.41 -22.79 7.94
C VAL A 151 12.93 -24.10 7.31
N SER A 152 13.72 -25.16 7.43
CA SER A 152 13.28 -26.50 7.01
C SER A 152 12.13 -26.99 7.89
N GLU A 153 11.29 -27.90 7.41
CA GLU A 153 10.20 -28.45 8.21
C GLU A 153 10.72 -29.11 9.50
N LEU A 154 11.80 -29.88 9.41
CA LEU A 154 12.46 -30.51 10.56
C LEU A 154 12.93 -29.46 11.58
N SER A 155 13.66 -28.44 11.13
CA SER A 155 14.15 -27.36 11.99
C SER A 155 13.00 -26.56 12.62
N ALA A 156 11.90 -26.35 11.89
CA ALA A 156 10.74 -25.64 12.41
C ALA A 156 10.05 -26.43 13.53
N VAL A 157 9.92 -27.75 13.36
CA VAL A 157 9.36 -28.64 14.38
C VAL A 157 10.25 -28.65 15.63
N GLU A 158 11.57 -28.78 15.47
CA GLU A 158 12.53 -28.78 16.58
C GLU A 158 12.49 -27.47 17.37
N MET A 159 12.56 -26.32 16.69
CA MET A 159 12.50 -24.99 17.32
C MET A 159 11.19 -24.77 18.07
N CYS A 160 10.07 -25.16 17.45
CA CYS A 160 8.74 -25.03 18.06
C CYS A 160 8.64 -25.90 19.33
N ILE A 161 9.09 -27.16 19.27
CA ILE A 161 9.11 -28.07 20.43
C ILE A 161 9.99 -27.48 21.55
N GLN A 162 11.21 -27.04 21.25
CA GLN A 162 12.12 -26.48 22.25
C GLN A 162 11.49 -25.32 23.02
N GLY A 163 10.85 -24.38 22.31
CA GLY A 163 10.18 -23.24 22.96
C GLY A 163 8.95 -23.62 23.80
N SER A 164 8.38 -24.82 23.62
CA SER A 164 7.28 -25.35 24.46
C SER A 164 7.74 -26.09 25.72
N LEU A 165 8.98 -26.59 25.73
CA LEU A 165 9.56 -27.37 26.83
C LEU A 165 10.23 -26.50 27.90
N ASP A 166 10.64 -25.28 27.55
CA ASP A 166 11.36 -24.33 28.42
C ASP A 166 10.46 -23.56 29.43
N LYS A 167 9.42 -24.18 29.99
CA LYS A 167 8.50 -23.54 30.96
C LYS A 167 9.10 -23.28 32.33
#